data_AF-A0A1V5MZL5-F1
#
_entry.id   AF-A0A1V5MZL5-F1
#
_cell.length_a   1.000
_cell.length_b   1.000
_cell.length_c   1.000
_cell.angle_alpha   90.00
_cell.angle_beta   90.00
_cell.angle_gamma   90.00
#
_symmetry.space_group_name_H-M   'P 1'
#
loop_
_entity.id
_entity.type
_entity.pdbx_description
1 polymer ?
#
loop_
_entity_poly.entity_id
_entity_poly.type
_entity_poly.pdbx_seq_one_letter_code
_entity_poly.pdbx_strand_id
1 'polypeptide(L)'
;METRRMGWKEKHHLYHDRVIDLHFNHGWGYHRISQLVPVSKSGIRNWIANFVPEKENQYPTFMKGKAKGPTNQSSPEACDNRALQEKVASLERQLKKEKLRAVAYDTMIDIAEKKFSIPIRKKAGAKQ
;
A
#
# COMPACT_ATOMS: atom_id res chain seq x y z
N MET A 1 12.43 31.57 14.10
CA MET A 1 12.05 30.14 14.16
C MET A 1 13.33 29.35 13.95
N GLU A 2 13.86 28.72 15.00
CA GLU A 2 15.11 27.94 14.91
C GLU A 2 14.91 26.71 14.02
N THR A 3 15.67 26.65 12.93
CA THR A 3 15.77 25.44 12.12
C THR A 3 16.60 24.42 12.92
N ARG A 4 15.90 23.51 13.61
CA ARG A 4 16.52 22.35 14.26
C ARG A 4 17.47 21.69 13.26
N ARG A 5 18.78 21.73 13.54
CA ARG A 5 19.81 21.20 12.65
C ARG A 5 19.74 19.67 12.69
N MET A 6 18.94 19.10 11.80
CA MET A 6 18.80 17.64 11.65
C MET A 6 20.15 17.00 11.30
N GLY A 7 20.43 15.84 11.91
CA GLY A 7 21.62 15.06 11.63
C GLY A 7 21.61 14.49 10.20
N TRP A 8 22.79 14.14 9.69
CA TRP A 8 22.92 13.59 8.32
C TRP A 8 22.09 12.32 8.12
N LYS A 9 22.11 11.39 9.10
CA LYS A 9 21.32 10.15 9.06
C LYS A 9 19.82 10.44 9.05
N GLU A 10 19.36 11.33 9.92
CA GLU A 10 17.93 11.70 10.01
C GLU A 10 17.42 12.31 8.71
N LYS A 11 18.21 13.21 8.09
CA LYS A 11 17.88 13.77 6.78
C LYS A 11 17.85 12.69 5.70
N HIS A 12 18.82 11.79 5.71
CA HIS A 12 18.89 10.70 4.74
C HIS A 12 17.65 9.81 4.82
N HIS A 13 17.25 9.37 6.03
CA HIS A 13 16.03 8.57 6.22
C HIS A 13 14.77 9.34 5.78
N LEU A 14 14.63 10.60 6.19
CA LEU A 14 13.48 11.42 5.82
C LEU A 14 13.32 11.54 4.30
N TYR A 15 14.40 11.83 3.58
CA TYR A 15 14.34 11.97 2.13
C TYR A 15 14.21 10.63 1.42
N HIS A 16 14.82 9.58 1.93
CA HIS A 16 14.69 8.22 1.42
C HIS A 16 13.22 7.76 1.47
N ASP A 17 12.60 7.82 2.64
CA ASP A 17 11.21 7.38 2.83
C ASP A 17 10.25 8.25 2.01
N ARG A 18 10.53 9.55 1.93
CA ARG A 18 9.77 10.46 1.07
C ARG A 18 9.87 10.12 -0.41
N VAL A 19 11.06 9.75 -0.90
CA VAL A 19 11.27 9.37 -2.30
C VAL A 19 10.51 8.08 -2.62
N ILE A 20 10.52 7.10 -1.72
CA ILE A 20 9.80 5.83 -1.86
C ILE A 20 8.30 6.07 -1.90
N ASP A 21 7.76 6.81 -0.94
CA ASP A 21 6.33 7.16 -0.88
C ASP A 21 5.86 7.85 -2.18
N LEU A 22 6.61 8.86 -2.65
CA LEU A 22 6.31 9.57 -3.89
C LEU A 22 6.38 8.68 -5.14
N HIS A 23 7.25 7.67 -5.15
CA HIS A 23 7.38 6.78 -6.30
C HIS A 23 6.30 5.69 -6.30
N PHE A 24 6.16 4.95 -5.20
CA PHE A 24 5.30 3.76 -5.13
C PHE A 24 3.84 4.07 -4.82
N ASN A 25 3.54 5.06 -3.98
CA ASN A 25 2.16 5.41 -3.63
C ASN A 25 1.56 6.44 -4.59
N HIS A 26 2.38 7.38 -5.08
CA HIS A 26 1.93 8.46 -5.96
C HIS A 26 2.24 8.25 -7.45
N GLY A 27 3.04 7.23 -7.81
CA GLY A 27 3.37 6.90 -9.20
C GLY A 27 4.22 7.95 -9.91
N TRP A 28 4.97 8.78 -9.18
CA TRP A 28 5.77 9.84 -9.79
C TRP A 28 7.10 9.32 -10.34
N GLY A 29 7.47 9.79 -11.52
CA GLY A 29 8.79 9.51 -12.11
C GLY A 29 9.93 10.28 -11.43
N TYR A 30 11.15 9.73 -11.54
CA TYR A 30 12.37 10.26 -10.92
C TYR A 30 12.62 11.76 -11.17
N HIS A 31 12.28 12.23 -12.37
CA HIS A 31 12.42 13.63 -12.76
C HIS A 31 11.57 14.57 -11.90
N ARG A 32 10.30 14.21 -11.69
CA ARG A 32 9.35 14.98 -10.89
C ARG A 32 9.74 14.98 -9.41
N ILE A 33 10.19 13.83 -8.90
CA ILE A 33 10.64 13.69 -7.51
C ILE A 33 11.89 14.56 -7.24
N SER A 34 12.84 14.62 -8.19
CA SER A 34 14.06 15.42 -8.04
C SER A 34 13.84 16.93 -7.97
N GLN A 35 12.68 17.42 -8.44
CA GLN A 35 12.32 18.83 -8.34
C GLN A 35 11.76 19.19 -6.96
N LEU A 36 11.30 18.20 -6.20
CA LEU A 36 10.61 18.38 -4.92
C LEU A 36 11.50 18.08 -3.72
N VAL A 37 12.46 17.17 -3.91
CA VAL A 37 13.37 16.73 -2.86
C VAL A 37 14.79 17.20 -3.20
N PRO A 38 15.57 17.73 -2.24
CA PRO A 38 16.95 18.17 -2.46
C PRO A 38 17.93 16.98 -2.56
N VAL A 39 17.61 16.01 -3.42
CA VAL A 39 18.42 14.81 -3.70
C VAL A 39 18.58 14.71 -5.21
N SER A 40 19.79 14.34 -5.64
CA SER A 40 20.09 14.22 -7.07
C SER A 40 19.26 13.13 -7.74
N LYS A 41 18.96 13.31 -9.03
CA LYS A 41 18.25 12.30 -9.86
C LYS A 41 18.91 10.91 -9.79
N SER A 42 20.24 10.88 -9.76
CA SER A 42 20.99 9.63 -9.66
C SER A 42 20.89 8.98 -8.27
N GLY A 43 20.88 9.78 -7.21
CA GLY A 43 20.64 9.28 -5.85
C GLY A 43 19.26 8.66 -5.70
N ILE A 44 18.23 9.36 -6.21
CA ILE A 44 16.84 8.87 -6.25
C ILE A 44 16.75 7.53 -7.00
N ARG A 45 17.38 7.42 -8.18
CA ARG A 45 17.38 6.18 -8.97
C ARG A 45 18.00 5.02 -8.19
N ASN A 46 19.15 5.24 -7.56
CA ASN A 46 19.83 4.22 -6.78
C ASN A 46 19.01 3.81 -5.56
N TRP A 47 18.37 4.76 -4.87
CA TRP A 47 17.49 4.44 -3.74
C TRP A 47 16.30 3.60 -4.18
N ILE A 48 15.64 3.93 -5.28
CA ILE A 48 14.51 3.15 -5.78
C ILE A 48 14.98 1.75 -6.24
N ALA A 49 16.10 1.66 -6.95
CA ALA A 49 16.68 0.40 -7.39
C ALA A 49 17.09 -0.51 -6.21
N ASN A 50 17.63 0.05 -5.14
CA ASN A 50 18.03 -0.68 -3.95
C ASN A 50 16.85 -0.97 -3.00
N PHE A 51 15.78 -0.17 -3.05
CA PHE A 51 14.60 -0.35 -2.21
C PHE A 51 13.75 -1.53 -2.66
N VAL A 52 13.72 -1.85 -3.96
CA VAL A 52 13.09 -3.07 -4.46
C VAL A 52 14.03 -4.23 -4.11
N PRO A 53 13.75 -5.01 -3.04
CA PRO A 53 14.58 -6.14 -2.70
C PRO A 53 14.24 -7.25 -3.67
N GLU A 54 15.15 -7.51 -4.60
CA GLU A 54 15.24 -8.77 -5.34
C GLU A 54 13.91 -9.28 -5.91
N LYS A 55 13.23 -8.44 -6.70
CA LYS A 55 12.31 -8.93 -7.73
C LYS A 55 12.78 -8.40 -9.07
N GLU A 56 13.44 -9.28 -9.81
CA GLU A 56 13.75 -9.18 -11.24
C GLU A 56 14.26 -7.79 -11.67
N ASN A 57 15.58 -7.59 -11.61
CA ASN A 57 16.26 -6.44 -12.23
C ASN A 57 15.84 -6.27 -13.71
N GLN A 58 14.83 -5.46 -13.97
CA GLN A 58 14.37 -5.09 -15.32
C GLN A 58 15.16 -3.91 -15.92
N TYR A 59 16.20 -3.42 -15.24
CA TYR A 59 17.05 -2.35 -15.73
C TYR A 59 18.48 -2.85 -15.92
N PRO A 60 18.98 -2.94 -17.16
CA PRO A 60 20.35 -3.36 -17.38
C PRO A 60 21.31 -2.30 -16.83
N THR A 61 22.30 -2.75 -16.08
CA THR A 61 23.45 -1.96 -15.66
C THR A 61 24.19 -1.48 -16.92
N PHE A 62 23.94 -0.24 -17.34
CA PHE A 62 24.62 0.34 -18.49
C PHE A 62 26.07 0.69 -18.14
N MET A 63 26.97 -0.27 -18.34
CA MET A 63 28.32 -0.01 -18.82
C MET A 63 28.66 -1.01 -19.93
N LYS A 64 28.88 -0.43 -21.13
CA LYS A 64 29.59 -0.94 -22.32
C LYS A 64 28.84 -1.86 -23.31
N GLY A 65 28.38 -1.25 -24.41
CA GLY A 65 28.06 -1.93 -25.67
C GLY A 65 27.03 -1.18 -26.52
N LYS A 66 27.41 -0.69 -27.70
CA LYS A 66 26.50 -0.04 -28.65
C LYS A 66 25.61 -1.07 -29.37
N ALA A 67 24.30 -0.81 -29.49
CA ALA A 67 23.49 -1.07 -30.69
C ALA A 67 22.00 -0.67 -30.47
N LYS A 68 21.29 -0.52 -31.59
CA LYS A 68 20.01 0.20 -31.82
C LYS A 68 18.75 -0.52 -31.27
N GLY A 69 17.66 0.25 -31.05
CA GLY A 69 16.32 -0.23 -30.63
C GLY A 69 15.53 -1.02 -31.70
N PRO A 70 14.18 -1.21 -31.60
CA PRO A 70 13.19 -0.36 -30.92
C PRO A 70 12.18 -1.05 -29.97
N THR A 71 11.58 -0.19 -29.14
CA THR A 71 10.26 -0.21 -28.49
C THR A 71 9.26 -1.33 -28.85
N ASN A 72 8.75 -2.00 -27.80
CA ASN A 72 7.34 -2.36 -27.63
C ASN A 72 7.02 -2.35 -26.13
N GLN A 73 6.47 -1.25 -25.63
CA GLN A 73 5.96 -1.14 -24.26
C GLN A 73 4.43 -1.22 -24.31
N SER A 74 3.90 -2.43 -24.21
CA SER A 74 2.53 -2.65 -23.74
C SER A 74 2.59 -2.75 -22.21
N SER A 75 2.21 -1.66 -21.55
CA SER A 75 2.17 -1.48 -20.08
C SER A 75 1.34 -2.58 -19.37
N PRO A 76 1.96 -3.45 -18.55
CA PRO A 76 1.25 -4.38 -17.67
C PRO A 76 0.54 -3.69 -16.49
N GLU A 77 1.04 -2.52 -16.08
CA GLU A 77 0.68 -1.85 -14.81
C GLU A 77 -0.79 -1.36 -14.76
N ALA A 78 -1.37 -0.98 -15.90
CA ALA A 78 -2.76 -0.54 -15.95
C ALA A 78 -3.77 -1.71 -15.77
N CYS A 79 -3.40 -2.92 -16.21
CA CYS A 79 -4.24 -4.11 -16.06
C CYS A 79 -4.30 -4.55 -14.60
N ASP A 80 -3.16 -4.53 -13.91
CA ASP A 80 -3.05 -4.93 -12.51
C ASP A 80 -3.82 -4.00 -11.58
N ASN A 81 -3.79 -2.69 -11.83
CA ASN A 81 -4.56 -1.72 -11.05
C ASN A 81 -6.08 -1.96 -11.13
N ARG A 82 -6.59 -2.28 -12.32
CA ARG A 82 -8.02 -2.59 -12.49
C ARG A 82 -8.41 -3.88 -11.77
N ALA A 83 -7.62 -4.94 -11.92
CA ALA A 83 -7.87 -6.21 -11.22
C ALA A 83 -7.82 -6.05 -9.69
N LEU A 84 -6.92 -5.21 -9.18
CA LEU A 84 -6.85 -4.87 -7.76
C LEU A 84 -8.10 -4.10 -7.29
N GLN A 85 -8.54 -3.10 -8.04
CA GLN A 85 -9.76 -2.33 -7.72
C GLN A 85 -11.01 -3.22 -7.72
N GLU A 86 -11.13 -4.13 -8.68
CA GLU A 86 -12.24 -5.10 -8.74
C GLU A 86 -12.24 -6.05 -7.53
N LYS A 87 -11.06 -6.51 -7.10
CA LYS A 87 -10.91 -7.32 -5.87
C LYS A 87 -11.32 -6.53 -4.63
N VAL A 88 -10.88 -5.28 -4.48
CA VAL A 88 -11.26 -4.42 -3.35
C VAL A 88 -12.78 -4.25 -3.30
N ALA A 89 -13.42 -3.91 -4.42
CA ALA A 89 -14.86 -3.75 -4.48
C ALA A 89 -15.62 -5.05 -4.14
N SER A 90 -15.11 -6.21 -4.56
CA SER A 90 -15.68 -7.52 -4.21
C SER A 90 -15.56 -7.80 -2.71
N LEU A 91 -14.39 -7.56 -2.12
CA LEU A 91 -14.12 -7.77 -0.69
C LEU A 91 -14.98 -6.86 0.18
N GLU A 92 -15.15 -5.60 -0.21
CA GLU A 92 -16.03 -4.65 0.51
C GLU A 92 -17.49 -5.09 0.50
N ARG A 93 -17.98 -5.62 -0.63
CA ARG A 93 -19.34 -6.17 -0.74
C ARG A 93 -19.53 -7.39 0.17
N GLN A 94 -18.55 -8.30 0.18
CA GLN A 94 -18.58 -9.47 1.07
C GLN A 94 -18.57 -9.03 2.54
N LEU A 95 -17.71 -8.08 2.90
CA LEU A 95 -17.64 -7.53 4.25
C LEU A 95 -18.97 -6.92 4.69
N LYS A 96 -19.62 -6.14 3.82
CA LYS A 96 -20.94 -5.55 4.11
C LYS A 96 -22.00 -6.63 4.34
N LYS A 97 -22.00 -7.68 3.51
CA LYS A 97 -22.93 -8.81 3.64
C LYS A 97 -22.75 -9.54 4.97
N GLU A 98 -21.52 -9.86 5.34
CA GLU A 98 -21.25 -10.56 6.60
C GLU A 98 -21.58 -9.69 7.83
N LYS A 99 -21.31 -8.38 7.78
CA LYS A 99 -21.74 -7.45 8.84
C LYS A 99 -23.26 -7.43 9.01
N LEU A 100 -24.00 -7.35 7.90
CA LEU A 100 -25.46 -7.38 7.94
C LEU A 100 -25.97 -8.72 8.50
N ARG A 101 -25.35 -9.83 8.09
CA ARG A 101 -25.66 -11.17 8.58
C ARG A 101 -25.44 -11.30 10.08
N ALA A 102 -24.32 -10.78 10.60
CA ALA A 102 -24.02 -10.77 12.03
C ALA A 102 -25.10 -9.99 12.81
N VAL A 103 -25.44 -8.78 12.35
CA VAL A 103 -26.50 -7.97 12.97
C VAL A 103 -27.85 -8.70 12.94
N ALA A 104 -28.20 -9.32 11.81
CA ALA A 104 -29.43 -10.10 11.71
C ALA A 104 -29.48 -11.26 12.72
N TYR A 105 -28.36 -11.97 12.91
CA TYR A 105 -28.26 -13.03 13.90
C TYR A 105 -28.36 -12.51 15.34
N ASP A 106 -27.68 -11.41 15.67
CA ASP A 106 -27.81 -10.77 16.98
C ASP A 106 -29.27 -10.38 17.28
N THR A 107 -29.95 -9.74 16.32
CA THR A 107 -31.36 -9.35 16.50
C THR A 107 -32.30 -10.55 16.65
N MET A 108 -32.04 -11.65 15.95
CA MET A 108 -32.82 -12.88 16.09
C MET A 108 -32.62 -13.52 17.46
N ILE A 109 -31.39 -13.47 17.99
CA ILE A 109 -31.09 -13.90 19.37
C ILE A 109 -31.88 -13.02 20.35
N ASP A 110 -31.84 -11.69 20.21
CA ASP A 110 -32.55 -10.77 21.10
C ASP A 110 -34.07 -11.04 21.10
N ILE A 111 -34.66 -11.27 19.92
CA ILE A 111 -36.09 -11.63 19.80
C ILE A 111 -36.39 -12.95 20.50
N ALA A 112 -35.53 -13.96 20.33
CA ALA A 112 -35.71 -15.27 20.94
C ALA A 112 -35.59 -15.20 22.47
N GLU A 113 -34.57 -14.53 23.00
CA GLU A 113 -34.39 -14.33 24.44
C GLU A 113 -35.60 -13.60 25.04
N LYS A 114 -36.11 -12.56 24.36
CA LYS A 114 -37.28 -11.81 24.82
C LYS A 114 -38.58 -12.62 24.77
N LYS A 115 -38.77 -13.46 23.75
CA LYS A 115 -40.01 -14.22 23.55
C LYS A 115 -40.09 -15.47 24.44
N PHE A 116 -38.97 -16.15 24.63
CA PHE A 116 -38.92 -17.44 25.32
C PHE A 116 -38.32 -17.33 26.72
N SER A 117 -37.77 -16.18 27.12
CA SER A 117 -37.12 -15.97 28.43
C SER A 117 -35.98 -16.95 28.74
N ILE A 118 -35.34 -17.48 27.70
CA ILE A 118 -34.18 -18.38 27.80
C ILE A 118 -32.92 -17.58 27.47
N PRO A 119 -31.88 -17.56 28.32
CA PRO A 119 -30.62 -16.91 28.02
C PRO A 119 -29.82 -17.76 27.02
N ILE A 120 -29.66 -17.26 25.80
CA ILE A 120 -28.91 -17.94 24.72
C ILE A 120 -27.47 -17.43 24.71
N ARG A 121 -27.28 -16.13 24.92
CA ARG A 121 -25.96 -15.49 24.96
C ARG A 121 -25.30 -15.67 26.32
N LYS A 122 -23.99 -15.96 26.33
CA LYS A 122 -23.20 -15.99 27.57
C LYS A 122 -23.21 -14.60 28.22
N LYS A 123 -23.61 -14.52 29.49
CA LYS A 123 -23.55 -13.28 30.29
C LYS A 123 -22.08 -12.89 30.48
N ALA A 124 -21.72 -11.65 30.15
CA ALA A 124 -20.39 -11.10 30.43
C ALA A 124 -20.23 -11.00 31.95
N GLY A 125 -19.52 -11.94 32.57
CA GLY A 125 -19.33 -11.97 34.02
C GLY A 125 -19.18 -13.34 34.68
N ALA A 126 -19.37 -14.45 33.95
CA ALA A 126 -19.00 -15.76 34.50
C ALA A 126 -17.47 -15.83 34.64
N LYS A 127 -16.97 -15.72 35.88
CA LYS A 127 -15.56 -15.97 36.24
C LYS A 127 -15.13 -17.31 35.61
N GLN A 128 -14.00 -17.30 34.91
CA GLN A 128 -13.32 -18.51 34.46
C GLN A 128 -12.74 -19.28 35.65
#